data_AF-F4H3G4-F1
#
_entry.id   AF-F4H3G4-F1
#
_cell.length_a   1.000
_cell.length_b   1.000
_cell.length_c   1.000
_cell.angle_alpha   90.00
_cell.angle_beta   90.00
_cell.angle_gamma   90.00
#
_symmetry.space_group_name_H-M   'P 1'
#
loop_
_entity.id
_entity.type
_entity.pdbx_description
1 polymer ?
#
loop_
_entity_poly.entity_id
_entity_poly.type
_entity_poly.pdbx_seq_one_letter_code
_entity_poly.pdbx_strand_id
1 'polypeptide(L)'
;MSARARLTTSELVLLAVLAVVFGFLYWALVQAWAALQLAMGPFGDLAQHVLIGGWMVAAPLATYIVRKPGVGVVVELVAAFVEVAFLASPVGPMLLVVGLVQGVGAEAAFALTRYRRYGWGVFALSGVLAGLASTALGTVRFGWLGQDWFAWRLGLQVLSGLVLCGLLARVLGDALARTGVLDNTALGRARRASAAPAPVRVDGAPAATAEAPGVVGGAREPVPVPLPDGTTARADETAGPGPS
;
A
#
# COMPACT_ATOMS: atom_id res chain seq x y z
N MET A 1 -5.84 14.27 12.90
CA MET A 1 -4.48 13.96 12.40
C MET A 1 -4.25 12.47 12.61
N SER A 2 -4.12 11.69 11.54
CA SER A 2 -4.03 10.22 11.62
C SER A 2 -2.70 9.82 12.24
N ALA A 3 -2.71 9.04 13.32
CA ALA A 3 -1.52 8.47 13.91
C ALA A 3 -0.71 7.78 12.80
N ARG A 4 0.54 8.20 12.56
CA ARG A 4 1.41 7.57 11.57
C ARG A 4 1.50 6.09 11.93
N ALA A 5 0.86 5.23 11.14
CA ALA A 5 0.93 3.79 11.32
C ALA A 5 2.38 3.37 11.11
N ARG A 6 3.08 3.11 12.22
CA ARG A 6 4.49 2.70 12.19
C ARG A 6 4.64 1.40 11.39
N LEU A 7 5.68 1.30 10.59
CA LEU A 7 6.05 0.05 9.93
C LEU A 7 6.59 -0.92 10.99
N THR A 8 6.14 -2.16 10.92
CA THR A 8 6.70 -3.24 11.72
C THR A 8 7.99 -3.74 11.09
N THR A 9 8.87 -4.37 11.88
CA THR A 9 10.12 -4.94 11.36
C THR A 9 9.88 -5.97 10.26
N SER A 10 8.84 -6.81 10.41
CA SER A 10 8.48 -7.81 9.39
C SER A 10 8.01 -7.17 8.09
N GLU A 11 7.22 -6.09 8.15
CA GLU A 11 6.84 -5.32 6.96
C GLU A 11 8.08 -4.68 6.32
N LEU A 12 8.99 -4.10 7.09
CA LEU A 12 10.23 -3.51 6.55
C LEU A 12 11.07 -4.55 5.80
N VAL A 13 11.28 -5.73 6.40
CA VAL A 13 12.02 -6.83 5.76
C VAL A 13 11.31 -7.28 4.48
N LEU A 14 9.98 -7.44 4.52
CA LEU A 14 9.20 -7.82 3.34
C LEU A 14 9.33 -6.78 2.22
N LEU A 15 9.21 -5.49 2.54
CA LEU A 15 9.36 -4.41 1.56
C LEU A 15 10.78 -4.35 0.98
N ALA A 16 11.80 -4.60 1.80
CA ALA A 16 13.19 -4.66 1.35
C ALA A 16 13.43 -5.83 0.39
N VAL A 17 12.93 -7.03 0.73
CA VAL A 17 13.00 -8.20 -0.16
C VAL A 17 12.28 -7.93 -1.47
N LEU A 18 11.09 -7.33 -1.41
CA LEU A 18 10.31 -6.97 -2.60
C LEU A 18 11.11 -6.00 -3.48
N ALA A 19 11.70 -4.96 -2.91
CA ALA A 19 12.50 -3.99 -3.65
C ALA A 19 13.73 -4.64 -4.32
N VAL A 20 14.43 -5.56 -3.64
CA VAL A 20 15.59 -6.27 -4.22
C VAL A 20 15.15 -7.18 -5.37
N VAL A 21 14.08 -7.95 -5.19
CA VAL A 21 13.55 -8.83 -6.24
C VAL A 21 13.12 -8.02 -7.46
N PHE A 22 12.37 -6.93 -7.26
CA PHE A 22 11.94 -6.08 -8.36
C PHE A 22 13.09 -5.31 -9.00
N GLY A 23 14.09 -4.86 -8.25
CA GLY A 23 15.30 -4.26 -8.83
C GLY A 23 16.03 -5.21 -9.77
N PHE A 24 16.12 -6.51 -9.43
CA PHE A 24 16.64 -7.52 -10.35
C PHE A 24 15.73 -7.74 -11.57
N LEU A 25 14.41 -7.82 -11.36
CA LEU A 25 13.45 -7.97 -12.47
C LEU A 25 13.47 -6.78 -13.42
N TYR A 26 13.63 -5.56 -12.91
CA TYR A 26 13.72 -4.34 -13.69
C TYR A 26 14.97 -4.32 -14.56
N TRP A 27 16.11 -4.71 -14.00
CA TRP A 27 17.32 -4.92 -14.79
C TRP A 27 17.13 -6.00 -15.86
N ALA A 28 16.50 -7.14 -15.53
CA ALA A 28 16.22 -8.17 -16.52
C ALA A 28 15.29 -7.67 -17.63
N LEU A 29 14.34 -6.80 -17.27
CA LEU A 29 13.43 -6.14 -18.20
C LEU A 29 14.17 -5.17 -19.13
N VAL A 30 15.27 -4.54 -18.70
CA VAL A 30 16.17 -3.76 -19.59
C VAL A 30 16.73 -4.64 -20.70
N GLN A 31 17.10 -5.89 -20.39
CA GLN A 31 17.61 -6.81 -21.41
C GLN A 31 16.51 -7.27 -22.37
N ALA A 32 15.33 -7.59 -21.84
CA ALA A 32 14.15 -7.92 -22.65
C ALA A 32 13.75 -6.74 -23.55
N TRP A 33 13.85 -5.51 -23.05
CA TRP A 33 13.62 -4.30 -23.79
C TRP A 33 14.64 -4.10 -24.92
N ALA A 34 15.93 -4.28 -24.67
CA ALA A 34 16.95 -4.21 -25.70
C ALA A 34 16.70 -5.22 -26.84
N ALA A 35 16.32 -6.46 -26.49
CA ALA A 35 15.95 -7.47 -27.47
C ALA A 35 14.68 -7.08 -28.26
N LEU A 36 13.67 -6.53 -27.58
CA LEU A 36 12.43 -6.08 -28.23
C LEU A 36 12.67 -4.89 -29.16
N GLN A 37 13.48 -3.91 -28.74
CA GLN A 37 13.88 -2.77 -29.58
C GLN A 37 14.52 -3.24 -30.88
N LEU A 38 15.43 -4.22 -30.79
CA LEU A 38 16.09 -4.80 -31.96
C LEU A 38 15.09 -5.53 -32.88
N ALA A 39 14.20 -6.33 -32.29
CA ALA A 39 13.17 -7.07 -33.04
C ALA A 39 12.16 -6.15 -33.75
N MET A 40 11.89 -4.97 -33.19
CA MET A 40 10.96 -3.99 -33.75
C MET A 40 11.55 -3.11 -34.87
N GLY A 41 12.88 -3.16 -35.08
CA GLY A 41 13.56 -2.47 -36.18
C GLY A 41 13.25 -0.96 -36.20
N PRO A 42 12.65 -0.41 -37.29
CA PRO A 42 12.29 1.01 -37.37
C PRO A 42 11.33 1.49 -36.27
N PHE A 43 10.51 0.58 -35.71
CA PHE A 43 9.61 0.88 -34.60
C PHE A 43 10.26 0.67 -33.23
N GLY A 44 11.59 0.48 -33.20
CA GLY A 44 12.36 0.26 -31.99
C GLY A 44 12.01 1.27 -30.91
N ASP A 45 11.93 2.57 -31.21
CA ASP A 45 11.56 3.62 -30.23
C ASP A 45 10.29 3.33 -29.41
N LEU A 46 9.34 2.58 -29.96
CA LEU A 46 8.08 2.24 -29.27
C LEU A 46 8.23 1.10 -28.26
N ALA A 47 9.26 0.26 -28.35
CA ALA A 47 9.41 -0.93 -27.49
C ALA A 47 9.47 -0.56 -26.00
N GLN A 48 10.10 0.57 -25.65
CA GLN A 48 10.12 1.05 -24.27
C GLN A 48 8.70 1.28 -23.74
N HIS A 49 7.83 1.88 -24.54
CA HIS A 49 6.47 2.23 -24.14
C HIS A 49 5.57 1.00 -23.97
N VAL A 50 5.87 -0.09 -24.67
CA VAL A 50 5.18 -1.38 -24.51
C VAL A 50 5.51 -2.02 -23.16
N LEU A 51 6.76 -1.94 -22.71
CA LEU A 51 7.23 -2.62 -21.49
C LEU A 51 7.22 -1.75 -20.24
N ILE A 52 7.03 -0.43 -20.38
CA ILE A 52 7.20 0.54 -19.28
C ILE A 52 6.46 0.15 -17.99
N GLY A 53 5.24 -0.38 -18.08
CA GLY A 53 4.48 -0.79 -16.91
C GLY A 53 5.19 -1.85 -16.05
N GLY A 54 6.06 -2.66 -16.65
CA GLY A 54 6.85 -3.66 -15.93
C GLY A 54 7.86 -3.06 -14.94
N TRP A 55 8.35 -1.84 -15.19
CA TRP A 55 9.28 -1.12 -14.30
C TRP A 55 8.60 -0.30 -13.20
N MET A 56 7.29 -0.41 -13.04
CA MET A 56 6.56 0.38 -12.03
C MET A 56 5.52 -0.45 -11.26
N VAL A 57 5.63 -1.78 -11.35
CA VAL A 57 4.69 -2.75 -10.75
C VAL A 57 4.95 -2.95 -9.25
N ALA A 58 6.16 -2.64 -8.77
CA ALA A 58 6.53 -2.84 -7.37
C ALA A 58 5.73 -1.92 -6.43
N ALA A 59 5.49 -0.67 -6.84
CA ALA A 59 4.70 0.32 -6.10
C ALA A 59 3.29 -0.17 -5.74
N PRO A 60 2.38 -0.46 -6.70
CA PRO A 60 1.03 -0.91 -6.39
C PRO A 60 1.01 -2.24 -5.64
N LEU A 61 1.97 -3.13 -5.88
CA LEU A 61 2.08 -4.39 -5.17
C LEU A 61 2.43 -4.17 -3.69
N ALA A 62 3.46 -3.38 -3.39
CA ALA A 62 3.85 -3.03 -2.03
C ALA A 62 2.70 -2.33 -1.27
N THR A 63 2.05 -1.35 -1.91
CA THR A 63 0.90 -0.64 -1.34
C THR A 63 -0.27 -1.59 -1.07
N TYR A 64 -0.48 -2.60 -1.89
CA TYR A 64 -1.55 -3.59 -1.68
C TYR A 64 -1.28 -4.52 -0.49
N ILE A 65 -0.02 -4.95 -0.34
CA ILE A 65 0.40 -5.87 0.71
C ILE A 65 0.35 -5.20 2.08
N VAL A 66 0.97 -4.01 2.20
CA VAL A 66 1.16 -3.32 3.49
C VAL A 66 0.02 -2.36 3.82
N ARG A 67 -0.64 -1.81 2.81
CA ARG A 67 -1.80 -0.90 2.97
C ARG A 67 -1.52 0.35 3.81
N LYS A 68 -0.31 0.90 3.69
CA LYS A 68 0.12 2.13 4.36
C LYS A 68 0.58 3.17 3.34
N PRO A 69 0.44 4.48 3.65
CA PRO A 69 0.87 5.54 2.74
C PRO A 69 2.39 5.60 2.59
N GLY A 70 2.85 5.84 1.37
CA GLY A 70 4.23 6.05 0.96
C GLY A 70 5.04 4.77 0.75
N VAL A 71 4.49 3.59 1.06
CA VAL A 71 5.25 2.33 0.95
C VAL A 71 5.51 1.94 -0.50
N GLY A 72 4.59 2.26 -1.41
CA GLY A 72 4.74 1.98 -2.83
C GLY A 72 5.86 2.83 -3.42
N VAL A 73 5.82 4.14 -3.17
CA VAL A 73 6.87 5.08 -3.60
C VAL A 73 8.25 4.65 -3.10
N VAL A 74 8.37 4.30 -1.81
CA VAL A 74 9.65 3.88 -1.22
C VAL A 74 10.17 2.61 -1.87
N VAL A 75 9.32 1.59 -2.03
CA VAL A 75 9.76 0.32 -2.64
C VAL A 75 10.18 0.52 -4.09
N GLU A 76 9.43 1.32 -4.85
CA GLU A 76 9.76 1.65 -6.24
C GLU A 76 11.11 2.34 -6.36
N LEU A 77 11.36 3.34 -5.50
CA LEU A 77 12.62 4.06 -5.46
C LEU A 77 13.79 3.15 -5.06
N VAL A 78 13.60 2.27 -4.08
CA VAL A 78 14.64 1.32 -3.66
C VAL A 78 14.87 0.26 -4.74
N ALA A 79 13.84 -0.19 -5.46
CA ALA A 79 13.99 -1.11 -6.59
C ALA A 79 14.83 -0.47 -7.71
N ALA A 80 14.52 0.78 -8.08
CA ALA A 80 15.31 1.55 -9.04
C ALA A 80 16.75 1.77 -8.54
N PHE A 81 16.95 1.99 -7.24
CA PHE A 81 18.28 2.07 -6.65
C PHE A 81 19.04 0.75 -6.75
N VAL A 82 18.40 -0.38 -6.48
CA VAL A 82 19.02 -1.71 -6.63
C VAL A 82 19.43 -1.95 -8.08
N GLU A 83 18.54 -1.68 -9.03
CA GLU A 83 18.80 -1.79 -10.46
C GLU A 83 20.05 -0.99 -10.89
N VAL A 84 20.15 0.27 -10.46
CA VAL A 84 21.28 1.13 -10.84
C VAL A 84 22.56 0.77 -10.09
N ALA A 85 22.50 0.69 -8.76
CA ALA A 85 23.68 0.66 -7.91
C ALA A 85 24.33 -0.73 -7.85
N PHE A 86 23.54 -1.81 -7.92
CA PHE A 86 24.06 -3.16 -7.75
C PHE A 86 24.15 -3.94 -9.06
N LEU A 87 23.30 -3.62 -10.04
CA LEU A 87 23.28 -4.31 -11.34
C LEU A 87 23.85 -3.44 -12.47
N ALA A 88 24.43 -2.29 -12.12
CA ALA A 88 25.11 -1.36 -13.03
C ALA A 88 24.28 -1.04 -14.28
N SER A 89 23.00 -0.71 -14.08
CA SER A 89 22.09 -0.42 -15.19
C SER A 89 22.66 0.69 -16.10
N PRO A 90 22.72 0.46 -17.43
CA PRO A 90 23.33 1.39 -18.38
C PRO A 90 22.56 2.71 -18.50
N VAL A 91 21.33 2.77 -18.00
CA VAL A 91 20.48 3.97 -18.01
C VAL A 91 20.96 5.03 -17.00
N GLY A 92 21.71 4.62 -15.97
CA GLY A 92 22.32 5.52 -14.99
C GLY A 92 21.38 6.04 -13.89
N PRO A 93 21.85 6.96 -13.03
CA PRO A 93 21.17 7.37 -11.80
C PRO A 93 19.85 8.12 -12.01
N MET A 94 19.56 8.56 -13.23
CA MET A 94 18.29 9.20 -13.55
C MET A 94 17.10 8.26 -13.35
N LEU A 95 17.31 6.94 -13.32
CA LEU A 95 16.28 5.97 -12.95
C LEU A 95 15.72 6.20 -11.53
N LEU A 96 16.47 6.81 -10.62
CA LEU A 96 15.95 7.16 -9.29
C LEU A 96 14.83 8.20 -9.37
N VAL A 97 15.00 9.21 -10.22
CA VAL A 97 13.98 10.24 -10.46
C VAL A 97 12.77 9.63 -11.18
N VAL A 98 13.03 8.76 -12.16
CA VAL A 98 11.97 8.04 -12.88
C VAL A 98 11.16 7.15 -11.93
N GLY A 99 11.81 6.32 -11.12
CA GLY A 99 11.17 5.44 -10.15
C GLY A 99 10.41 6.22 -9.07
N LEU A 100 10.93 7.37 -8.62
CA LEU A 100 10.20 8.26 -7.72
C LEU A 100 8.89 8.76 -8.36
N VAL A 101 8.97 9.30 -9.58
CA VAL A 101 7.80 9.86 -10.29
C VAL A 101 6.77 8.76 -10.61
N GLN A 102 7.24 7.60 -11.07
CA GLN A 102 6.38 6.45 -11.34
C GLN A 102 5.73 5.91 -10.07
N GLY A 103 6.49 5.78 -8.99
CA GLY A 103 5.98 5.35 -7.69
C GLY A 103 4.91 6.31 -7.15
N VAL A 104 5.15 7.62 -7.24
CA VAL A 104 4.16 8.65 -6.87
C VAL A 104 2.91 8.55 -7.74
N GLY A 105 3.07 8.40 -9.05
CA GLY A 105 1.96 8.22 -9.99
C GLY A 105 1.13 6.97 -9.66
N ALA A 106 1.79 5.84 -9.42
CA ALA A 106 1.13 4.60 -9.06
C ALA A 106 0.39 4.69 -7.72
N GLU A 107 1.03 5.25 -6.70
CA GLU A 107 0.45 5.31 -5.36
C GLU A 107 -0.68 6.36 -5.26
N ALA A 108 -0.70 7.36 -6.14
CA ALA A 108 -1.74 8.39 -6.18
C ALA A 108 -3.16 7.79 -6.27
N ALA A 109 -3.37 6.72 -7.02
CA ALA A 109 -4.69 6.06 -7.10
C ALA A 109 -5.17 5.52 -5.74
N PHE A 110 -4.26 4.95 -4.95
CA PHE A 110 -4.58 4.48 -3.60
C PHE A 110 -4.78 5.65 -2.64
N ALA A 111 -3.98 6.71 -2.77
CA ALA A 111 -4.13 7.94 -2.00
C ALA A 111 -5.48 8.62 -2.23
N LEU A 112 -5.98 8.65 -3.48
CA LEU A 112 -7.33 9.15 -3.81
C LEU A 112 -8.44 8.41 -3.07
N THR A 113 -8.26 7.11 -2.85
CA THR A 113 -9.20 6.29 -2.05
C THR A 113 -8.87 6.29 -0.56
N ARG A 114 -7.91 7.13 -0.12
CA ARG A 114 -7.38 7.21 1.25
C ARG A 114 -6.91 5.85 1.78
N TYR A 115 -6.36 4.99 0.91
CA TYR A 115 -5.90 3.64 1.25
C TYR A 115 -7.02 2.74 1.81
N ARG A 116 -8.28 3.01 1.44
CA ARG A 116 -9.45 2.23 1.90
C ARG A 116 -9.94 1.22 0.89
N ARG A 117 -9.63 1.40 -0.40
CA ARG A 117 -10.13 0.54 -1.48
C ARG A 117 -8.98 -0.07 -2.26
N TYR A 118 -9.09 -1.37 -2.50
CA TYR A 118 -8.10 -2.17 -3.23
C TYR A 118 -8.83 -3.10 -4.20
N GLY A 119 -9.68 -2.54 -5.06
CA GLY A 119 -10.39 -3.26 -6.11
C GLY A 119 -9.72 -3.11 -7.48
N TRP A 120 -10.17 -3.88 -8.48
CA TRP A 120 -9.64 -3.84 -9.85
C TRP A 120 -9.55 -2.44 -10.44
N GLY A 121 -10.58 -1.61 -10.25
CA GLY A 121 -10.59 -0.23 -10.75
C GLY A 121 -9.50 0.67 -10.15
N VAL A 122 -9.14 0.47 -8.87
CA VAL A 122 -8.06 1.24 -8.22
C VAL A 122 -6.71 0.84 -8.77
N PHE A 123 -6.51 -0.45 -9.03
CA PHE A 123 -5.29 -0.95 -9.65
C PHE A 123 -5.15 -0.50 -11.11
N ALA A 124 -6.23 -0.57 -11.89
CA ALA A 124 -6.27 -0.02 -13.23
C ALA A 124 -5.88 1.47 -13.23
N LEU A 125 -6.50 2.26 -12.35
CA LEU A 125 -6.18 3.68 -12.21
C LEU A 125 -4.72 3.91 -11.76
N SER A 126 -4.20 3.08 -10.85
CA SER A 126 -2.79 3.13 -10.42
C SER A 126 -1.85 3.00 -11.61
N GLY A 127 -2.06 1.98 -12.45
CA GLY A 127 -1.27 1.77 -13.67
C GLY A 127 -1.37 2.93 -14.66
N VAL A 128 -2.58 3.45 -14.89
CA VAL A 128 -2.80 4.60 -15.77
C VAL A 128 -2.08 5.85 -15.25
N LEU A 129 -2.22 6.18 -13.97
CA LEU A 129 -1.57 7.35 -13.37
C LEU A 129 -0.05 7.22 -13.37
N ALA A 130 0.49 6.03 -13.12
CA ALA A 130 1.92 5.76 -13.21
C ALA A 130 2.44 5.94 -14.65
N GLY A 131 1.71 5.40 -15.64
CA GLY A 131 2.01 5.59 -17.06
C GLY A 131 1.96 7.07 -17.48
N LEU A 132 0.95 7.82 -17.04
CA LEU A 132 0.84 9.26 -17.30
C LEU A 132 1.97 10.06 -16.63
N ALA A 133 2.31 9.74 -15.39
CA ALA A 133 3.43 10.38 -14.68
C ALA A 133 4.76 10.11 -15.39
N SER A 134 4.99 8.86 -15.83
CA SER A 134 6.15 8.49 -16.63
C SER A 134 6.18 9.22 -17.97
N THR A 135 5.02 9.36 -18.62
CA THR A 135 4.90 10.09 -19.90
C THR A 135 5.23 11.56 -19.70
N ALA A 136 4.68 12.21 -18.66
CA ALA A 136 4.93 13.61 -18.36
C ALA A 136 6.42 13.88 -18.06
N LEU A 137 7.10 12.98 -17.35
CA LEU A 137 8.55 13.10 -17.18
C LEU A 137 9.29 12.92 -18.52
N GLY A 138 8.86 11.96 -19.33
CA GLY A 138 9.43 11.71 -20.67
C GLY A 138 9.25 12.88 -21.62
N THR A 139 8.08 13.54 -21.64
CA THR A 139 7.83 14.71 -22.49
C THR A 139 8.74 15.87 -22.12
N VAL A 140 8.98 16.11 -20.83
CA VAL A 140 9.90 17.15 -20.34
C VAL A 140 11.36 16.82 -20.70
N ARG A 141 11.76 15.56 -20.55
CA ARG A 141 13.16 15.13 -20.79
C ARG A 141 13.53 15.06 -22.26
N PHE A 142 12.62 14.60 -23.11
CA PHE A 142 12.90 14.26 -24.49
C PHE A 142 12.14 15.14 -25.51
N GLY A 143 11.37 16.12 -25.04
CA GLY A 143 10.65 17.05 -25.90
C GLY A 143 9.63 16.35 -26.80
N TRP A 144 8.94 15.31 -26.30
CA TRP A 144 8.01 14.53 -27.11
C TRP A 144 6.78 15.31 -27.60
N LEU A 145 6.48 16.46 -26.99
CA LEU A 145 5.36 17.31 -27.41
C LEU A 145 5.60 17.81 -28.83
N GLY A 146 4.65 17.53 -29.73
CA GLY A 146 4.73 17.91 -31.14
C GLY A 146 5.49 16.94 -32.04
N GLN A 147 5.98 15.81 -31.53
CA GLN A 147 6.57 14.75 -32.36
C GLN A 147 5.48 13.84 -32.94
N ASP A 148 5.68 13.36 -34.18
CA ASP A 148 4.71 12.57 -34.94
C ASP A 148 4.19 11.32 -34.20
N TRP A 149 5.04 10.71 -33.37
CA TRP A 149 4.75 9.46 -32.66
C TRP A 149 4.20 9.67 -31.24
N PHE A 150 3.95 10.91 -30.80
CA PHE A 150 3.55 11.19 -29.42
C PHE A 150 2.28 10.44 -28.99
N ALA A 151 1.25 10.40 -29.83
CA ALA A 151 -0.01 9.71 -29.52
C ALA A 151 0.21 8.20 -29.30
N TRP A 152 1.07 7.57 -30.12
CA TRP A 152 1.43 6.16 -29.97
C TRP A 152 2.22 5.91 -28.68
N ARG A 153 3.21 6.76 -28.37
CA ARG A 153 3.98 6.68 -27.13
C ARG A 153 3.08 6.77 -25.90
N LEU A 154 2.20 7.76 -25.86
CA LEU A 154 1.24 7.96 -24.78
C LEU A 154 0.28 6.76 -24.66
N GLY A 155 -0.33 6.34 -25.77
CA GLY A 155 -1.29 5.23 -25.79
C GLY A 155 -0.67 3.93 -25.31
N LEU A 156 0.51 3.58 -25.82
CA LEU A 156 1.24 2.38 -25.40
C LEU A 156 1.67 2.46 -23.94
N GLN A 157 2.15 3.62 -23.49
CA GLN A 157 2.62 3.80 -22.12
C GLN A 157 1.48 3.71 -21.09
N VAL A 158 0.31 4.29 -21.40
CA VAL A 158 -0.89 4.16 -20.56
C VAL A 158 -1.41 2.72 -20.56
N LEU A 159 -1.45 2.06 -21.72
CA LEU A 159 -1.91 0.67 -21.83
C LEU A 159 -0.97 -0.29 -21.10
N SER A 160 0.34 -0.12 -21.26
CA SER A 160 1.37 -0.87 -20.56
C SER A 160 1.28 -0.65 -19.05
N GLY A 161 1.15 0.61 -18.59
CA GLY A 161 0.94 0.93 -17.19
C GLY A 161 -0.32 0.26 -16.62
N LEU A 162 -1.46 0.35 -17.32
CA LEU A 162 -2.69 -0.31 -16.94
C LEU A 162 -2.47 -1.82 -16.73
N VAL A 163 -1.89 -2.51 -17.72
CA VAL A 163 -1.81 -3.98 -17.75
C VAL A 163 -0.65 -4.49 -16.90
N LEU A 164 0.59 -4.06 -17.18
CA LEU A 164 1.82 -4.60 -16.59
C LEU A 164 2.15 -4.00 -15.22
N CYS A 165 1.62 -2.82 -14.88
CA CYS A 165 1.77 -2.26 -13.53
C CYS A 165 0.50 -2.51 -12.71
N GLY A 166 -0.63 -1.94 -13.11
CA GLY A 166 -1.86 -1.97 -12.33
C GLY A 166 -2.43 -3.38 -12.16
N LEU A 167 -2.89 -3.98 -13.26
CA LEU A 167 -3.58 -5.28 -13.23
C LEU A 167 -2.64 -6.41 -12.80
N LEU A 168 -1.41 -6.43 -13.32
CA LEU A 168 -0.41 -7.43 -12.95
C LEU A 168 -0.07 -7.38 -11.46
N ALA A 169 0.14 -6.19 -10.86
CA ALA A 169 0.41 -6.09 -9.43
C ALA A 169 -0.71 -6.69 -8.57
N ARG A 170 -1.96 -6.51 -8.99
CA ARG A 170 -3.10 -7.13 -8.30
C ARG A 170 -3.03 -8.64 -8.37
N VAL A 171 -2.81 -9.19 -9.58
CA VAL A 171 -2.71 -10.64 -9.79
C VAL A 171 -1.54 -11.22 -8.98
N LEU A 172 -0.38 -10.57 -8.98
CA LEU A 172 0.78 -10.98 -8.20
C LEU A 172 0.49 -10.96 -6.70
N GLY A 173 -0.10 -9.88 -6.19
CA GLY A 173 -0.48 -9.79 -4.78
C GLY A 173 -1.51 -10.86 -4.38
N ASP A 174 -2.47 -11.14 -5.25
CA ASP A 174 -3.48 -12.17 -5.03
C ASP A 174 -2.88 -13.59 -5.07
N ALA A 175 -1.89 -13.83 -5.94
CA ALA A 175 -1.14 -15.07 -6.03
C ALA A 175 -0.25 -15.29 -4.80
N LEU A 176 0.53 -14.29 -4.38
CA LEU A 176 1.36 -14.34 -3.17
C LEU A 176 0.50 -14.53 -1.93
N ALA A 177 -0.68 -13.91 -1.86
CA ALA A 177 -1.58 -14.12 -0.73
C ALA A 177 -2.18 -15.55 -0.69
N ARG A 178 -2.21 -16.29 -1.79
CA ARG A 178 -2.64 -17.70 -1.81
C ARG A 178 -1.57 -18.66 -1.30
N THR A 179 -0.30 -18.27 -1.29
CA THR A 179 0.78 -19.14 -0.78
C THR A 179 0.90 -19.12 0.75
N GLY A 180 0.16 -18.25 1.44
CA GLY A 180 0.25 -18.05 2.89
C GLY A 180 1.41 -17.15 3.33
N VAL A 181 2.37 -16.83 2.46
CA VAL A 181 3.54 -16.00 2.81
C VAL A 181 3.15 -14.60 3.30
N LEU A 182 1.98 -14.11 2.88
CA LEU A 182 1.46 -12.79 3.25
C LEU A 182 0.48 -12.83 4.44
N ASP A 183 0.36 -13.94 5.16
CA ASP A 183 -0.65 -14.09 6.21
C ASP A 183 -0.52 -13.08 7.35
N ASN A 184 0.71 -12.66 7.66
CA ASN A 184 0.96 -11.66 8.70
C ASN A 184 0.90 -10.20 8.20
N THR A 185 0.55 -9.98 6.93
CA THR A 185 0.44 -8.64 6.33
C THR A 185 -1.00 -8.11 6.41
N ALA A 186 -1.18 -6.82 6.07
CA ALA A 186 -2.52 -6.21 6.02
C ALA A 186 -3.42 -6.89 4.98
N LEU A 187 -2.85 -7.34 3.85
CA LEU A 187 -3.57 -8.11 2.83
C LEU A 187 -4.07 -9.46 3.37
N GLY A 188 -3.20 -10.24 4.03
CA GLY A 188 -3.56 -11.54 4.60
C GLY A 188 -4.66 -11.43 5.66
N ARG A 189 -4.53 -10.46 6.59
CA ARG A 189 -5.56 -10.17 7.59
C ARG A 189 -6.90 -9.80 6.96
N ALA A 190 -6.90 -8.96 5.93
CA ALA A 190 -8.12 -8.54 5.25
C ALA A 190 -8.83 -9.73 4.56
N ARG A 191 -8.08 -10.64 3.95
CA ARG A 191 -8.65 -11.85 3.31
C ARG A 191 -9.28 -12.80 4.33
N ARG A 192 -8.63 -13.03 5.47
CA ARG A 192 -9.21 -13.85 6.55
C ARG A 192 -10.49 -13.23 7.11
N ALA A 193 -10.53 -11.91 7.27
CA ALA A 193 -11.74 -11.21 7.70
C ALA A 193 -12.90 -11.39 6.71
N SER A 194 -12.63 -11.43 5.40
CA SER A 194 -13.64 -11.72 4.37
C SER A 194 -14.06 -13.18 4.29
N ALA A 195 -13.24 -14.12 4.79
CA ALA A 195 -13.51 -15.56 4.78
C ALA A 195 -14.14 -16.08 6.09
N ALA A 196 -14.13 -15.30 7.17
CA ALA A 196 -14.74 -15.68 8.44
C ALA A 196 -16.26 -15.86 8.29
N PRO A 197 -16.85 -16.96 8.80
CA PRO A 197 -18.30 -17.14 8.81
C PRO A 197 -18.99 -15.96 9.50
N ALA A 198 -20.14 -15.52 8.97
CA ALA A 198 -20.94 -14.49 9.63
C ALA A 198 -21.24 -14.93 11.07
N PRO A 199 -21.13 -14.03 12.06
CA PRO A 199 -21.43 -14.37 13.45
C PRO A 199 -22.85 -14.94 13.50
N VAL A 200 -22.98 -16.15 14.05
CA VAL A 200 -24.27 -16.77 14.31
C VAL A 200 -25.02 -15.80 15.21
N ARG A 201 -26.06 -15.15 14.66
CA ARG A 201 -27.02 -14.43 15.51
C ARG A 201 -27.66 -15.50 16.36
N VAL A 202 -27.37 -15.48 17.65
CA VAL A 202 -28.14 -16.25 18.62
C VAL A 202 -29.47 -15.50 18.76
N ASP A 203 -30.39 -15.77 17.84
CA ASP A 203 -31.78 -15.31 17.94
C ASP A 203 -32.40 -16.08 19.12
N GLY A 204 -32.31 -15.48 20.31
CA GLY A 204 -32.75 -16.12 21.55
C GLY A 204 -32.35 -15.44 22.85
N ALA A 205 -31.69 -14.27 22.83
CA ALA A 205 -31.60 -13.45 24.04
C ALA A 205 -33.00 -12.85 24.30
N PRO A 206 -33.62 -13.08 25.47
CA PRO A 206 -34.91 -12.49 25.78
C PRO A 206 -34.79 -10.97 25.68
N ALA A 207 -35.76 -10.34 25.02
CA ALA A 207 -35.87 -8.89 24.97
C ALA A 207 -35.81 -8.38 26.41
N ALA A 208 -34.70 -7.74 26.77
CA ALA A 208 -34.61 -6.99 28.00
C ALA A 208 -35.62 -5.86 27.87
N THR A 209 -36.80 -6.08 28.43
CA THR A 209 -37.81 -5.05 28.67
C THR A 209 -37.11 -3.89 29.36
N ALA A 210 -37.13 -2.75 28.69
CA ALA A 210 -36.65 -1.49 29.22
C ALA A 210 -37.55 -1.10 30.42
N GLU A 211 -37.20 -1.58 31.61
CA GLU A 211 -37.60 -0.92 32.85
C GLU A 211 -36.64 0.24 33.09
N ALA A 212 -37.15 1.46 32.92
CA ALA A 212 -36.53 2.66 33.44
C ALA A 212 -36.79 2.73 34.95
N PRO A 213 -35.78 2.81 35.83
CA PRO A 213 -36.00 3.17 37.22
C PRO A 213 -35.89 4.68 37.37
N GLY A 214 -36.94 5.25 37.96
CA GLY A 214 -37.03 6.66 38.31
C GLY A 214 -35.99 7.09 39.34
N VAL A 215 -35.88 8.41 39.42
CA VAL A 215 -35.10 9.17 40.39
C VAL A 215 -35.57 8.86 41.80
N VAL A 216 -34.70 8.24 42.61
CA VAL A 216 -34.73 8.39 44.08
C VAL A 216 -33.28 8.50 44.55
N GLY A 217 -32.99 9.65 45.17
CA GLY A 217 -31.73 9.90 45.86
C GLY A 217 -31.56 8.99 47.06
N GLY A 218 -30.34 8.51 47.24
CA GLY A 218 -29.90 7.74 48.40
C GLY A 218 -28.40 7.55 48.29
N ALA A 219 -27.66 8.09 49.25
CA ALA A 219 -26.21 8.04 49.32
C ALA A 219 -25.69 6.60 49.12
N ARG A 220 -24.74 6.41 48.19
CA ARG A 220 -24.01 5.15 48.06
C ARG A 220 -22.96 5.09 49.17
N GLU A 221 -23.23 4.31 50.21
CA GLU A 221 -22.21 3.86 51.14
C GLU A 221 -21.18 2.99 50.37
N PRO A 222 -19.87 3.17 50.56
CA PRO A 222 -18.87 2.36 49.89
C PRO A 222 -18.88 0.92 50.41
N VAL A 223 -18.98 -0.04 49.49
CA VAL A 223 -18.91 -1.49 49.76
C VAL A 223 -17.49 -1.86 50.22
N PRO A 224 -17.30 -2.53 51.37
CA PRO A 224 -15.98 -2.97 51.81
C PRO A 224 -15.44 -4.11 50.94
N VAL A 225 -14.18 -4.00 50.52
CA VAL A 225 -13.43 -5.09 49.88
C VAL A 225 -12.87 -6.00 50.98
N PRO A 226 -13.13 -7.33 50.97
CA PRO A 226 -12.55 -8.24 51.96
C PRO A 226 -11.05 -8.42 51.72
N LEU A 227 -10.23 -8.18 52.75
CA LEU A 227 -8.83 -8.61 52.81
C LEU A 227 -8.73 -9.97 53.51
N PRO A 228 -7.71 -10.80 53.24
CA PRO A 228 -7.64 -12.19 53.71
C PRO A 228 -7.60 -12.42 55.23
N ASP A 229 -7.48 -11.38 56.05
CA ASP A 229 -7.14 -11.53 57.48
C ASP A 229 -8.14 -10.84 58.44
N GLY A 230 -9.39 -10.58 58.00
CA GLY A 230 -10.50 -10.27 58.92
C GLY A 230 -10.49 -8.90 59.62
N THR A 231 -9.82 -7.88 59.08
CA THR A 231 -9.88 -6.50 59.60
C THR A 231 -10.45 -5.53 58.56
N THR A 232 -11.47 -4.75 58.93
CA THR A 232 -12.09 -3.70 58.08
C THR A 232 -11.61 -2.30 58.47
N ALA A 233 -11.12 -1.51 57.51
CA ALA A 233 -10.77 -0.10 57.72
C ALA A 233 -11.84 0.84 57.11
N ARG A 234 -12.34 1.79 57.91
CA ARG A 234 -13.17 2.94 57.46
C ARG A 234 -12.24 4.09 57.11
N ALA A 235 -12.39 4.66 55.91
CA ALA A 235 -11.81 5.95 55.57
C ALA A 235 -12.84 7.03 55.91
N ASP A 236 -12.58 7.75 57.01
CA ASP A 236 -13.33 8.94 57.39
C ASP A 236 -12.63 10.19 56.83
N GLU A 237 -13.45 11.18 56.52
CA GLU A 237 -13.22 12.41 55.81
C GLU A 237 -12.65 13.50 56.74
N THR A 238 -11.71 14.35 56.29
CA THR A 238 -11.62 15.74 56.75
C THR A 238 -10.77 16.61 55.83
N ALA A 239 -11.45 17.54 55.16
CA ALA A 239 -11.17 18.99 55.04
C ALA A 239 -9.72 19.51 54.85
N GLY A 240 -9.56 20.36 53.81
CA GLY A 240 -8.45 21.32 53.68
C GLY A 240 -8.48 22.45 54.74
N PRO A 241 -7.62 23.48 54.66
CA PRO A 241 -7.43 24.33 53.47
C PRO A 241 -5.94 24.68 53.16
N GLY A 242 -5.69 25.29 51.99
CA GLY A 242 -4.42 26.01 51.69
C GLY A 242 -4.38 27.40 52.35
N PRO A 243 -3.57 28.37 51.89
CA PRO A 243 -2.41 28.33 50.99
C PRO A 243 -1.14 28.99 51.61
N SER A 244 0.02 28.80 50.98
CA SER A 244 1.02 29.85 50.62
C SER A 244 2.16 29.22 49.81
#